data_AF-A0A1S2UE26-F1
#
_entry.id   AF-A0A1S2UE26-F1
#
_cell.length_a   1.000
_cell.length_b   1.000
_cell.length_c   1.000
_cell.angle_alpha   90.00
_cell.angle_beta   90.00
_cell.angle_gamma   90.00
#
_symmetry.space_group_name_H-M   'P 1'
#
loop_
_entity.id
_entity.type
_entity.pdbx_description
1 polymer ?
#
loop_
_entity_poly.entity_id
_entity_poly.type
_entity_poly.pdbx_seq_one_letter_code
_entity_poly.pdbx_strand_id
1 'polypeptide(L)' 'MNWKAISKNCMSSDEGYLLSRYAMESGFAYVCRCPKGKIIHSGKDQDKAKAACVEHLNNQKVAA' A
#
# COMPACT_ATOMS: atom_id res chain seq x y z
N MET A 1 6.51 8.84 2.94
CA MET A 1 6.28 7.44 3.37
C MET A 1 7.53 6.62 3.07
N ASN A 2 8.16 6.03 4.10
CA ASN A 2 9.32 5.15 3.91
C ASN A 2 8.85 3.70 3.80
N TRP A 3 8.93 3.12 2.59
CA TRP A 3 8.56 1.74 2.31
C TRP A 3 9.73 0.80 2.57
N LYS A 4 9.57 -0.14 3.51
CA LYS A 4 10.52 -1.22 3.80
C LYS A 4 10.01 -2.52 3.20
N ALA A 5 10.80 -3.18 2.36
CA ALA A 5 10.47 -4.52 1.89
C ALA A 5 10.59 -5.51 3.05
N ILE A 6 9.49 -6.16 3.43
CA ILE A 6 9.51 -7.24 4.44
C ILE A 6 9.72 -8.59 3.74
N SER A 7 9.15 -8.74 2.55
CA SER A 7 9.25 -9.94 1.72
C SER A 7 9.38 -9.55 0.24
N LYS A 8 9.78 -10.51 -0.61
CA LYS A 8 9.83 -10.32 -2.08
C LYS A 8 8.53 -9.76 -2.67
N ASN A 9 7.39 -10.03 -2.02
CA ASN A 9 6.06 -9.65 -2.47
C ASN A 9 5.31 -8.77 -1.45
N CYS A 10 5.98 -8.24 -0.43
CA CYS A 10 5.31 -7.43 0.60
C CYS A 10 6.23 -6.32 1.09
N MET A 11 5.71 -5.10 1.12
CA MET A 11 6.38 -3.93 1.70
C MET A 11 5.53 -3.39 2.85
N SER A 12 6.15 -3.00 3.95
CA SER A 12 5.51 -2.26 5.02
C SER A 12 6.08 -0.86 5.11
N SER A 13 5.24 0.12 5.38
CA SER A 13 5.67 1.47 5.74
C SER A 13 5.80 1.62 7.24
N ASP A 14 6.63 2.57 7.68
CA ASP A 14 6.81 2.92 9.10
C ASP A 14 5.48 3.30 9.79
N GLU A 15 4.56 3.89 9.03
CA GLU A 15 3.20 4.24 9.48
C GLU A 15 2.24 3.04 9.53
N GLY A 16 2.73 1.81 9.33
CA GLY A 16 1.97 0.56 9.44
C GLY A 16 1.15 0.19 8.20
N TYR A 17 1.42 0.82 7.06
CA TYR A 17 0.75 0.49 5.79
C TYR A 17 1.43 -0.70 5.13
N LEU A 18 0.65 -1.62 4.57
CA LEU A 18 1.14 -2.83 3.92
C LEU A 18 0.82 -2.81 2.43
N LEU A 19 1.84 -2.97 1.59
CA LEU A 19 1.73 -3.11 0.15
C LEU A 19 2.08 -4.55 -0.24
N SER A 20 1.07 -5.33 -0.59
CA SER A 20 1.21 -6.70 -1.06
C SER A 20 1.22 -6.75 -2.58
N ARG A 21 2.23 -7.39 -3.16
CA ARG A 21 2.34 -7.67 -4.60
C ARG A 21 1.91 -9.10 -4.88
N TYR A 22 0.91 -9.27 -5.74
CA TYR A 22 0.39 -10.54 -6.21
C TYR A 22 0.79 -10.73 -7.68
N ALA A 23 1.34 -11.89 -8.03
CA ALA A 23 1.53 -12.26 -9.43
C ALA A 23 0.18 -12.75 -9.99
N MET A 24 -0.23 -12.23 -11.15
CA MET A 24 -1.39 -12.70 -11.89
C MET A 24 -0.94 -13.35 -13.20
N GLU A 25 -1.82 -14.12 -13.85
CA GLU A 25 -1.56 -14.76 -15.16
C GLU A 25 -1.01 -13.79 -16.22
N SER A 26 -1.35 -12.50 -16.13
CA SER A 26 -0.82 -11.44 -16.99
C SER A 26 -0.36 -10.24 -16.16
N GLY A 27 0.72 -10.41 -15.40
CA GLY A 27 1.46 -9.31 -14.75
C GLY A 27 1.43 -9.34 -13.22
N PHE A 28 1.37 -8.15 -12.61
CA PHE A 28 1.37 -7.97 -11.15
C PHE A 28 0.19 -7.12 -10.70
N ALA A 29 -0.40 -7.47 -9.57
CA ALA A 29 -1.36 -6.66 -8.83
C ALA A 29 -0.74 -6.20 -7.51
N TYR A 30 -1.02 -4.97 -7.11
CA TYR A 30 -0.59 -4.33 -5.89
C TYR A 30 -1.82 -3.99 -5.04
N VAL A 31 -1.81 -4.48 -3.81
CA VAL A 31 -2.87 -4.24 -2.83
C VAL A 31 -2.26 -3.48 -1.66
N CYS A 32 -2.74 -2.26 -1.42
CA CYS A 32 -2.33 -1.43 -0.30
C CYS A 32 -3.37 -1.51 0.82
N ARG A 33 -2.93 -1.83 2.04
CA ARG A 33 -3.73 -1.93 3.26
C ARG A 33 -3.27 -0.88 4.26
N CYS A 34 -4.21 -0.25 4.96
CA CYS A 34 -3.90 0.65 6.05
C CYS A 34 -3.62 -0.14 7.34
N PRO A 35 -2.92 0.47 8.32
CA PRO A 35 -2.69 -0.12 9.65
C PRO A 35 -3.97 -0.50 10.39
N LYS A 36 -5.11 0.13 10.08
CA LYS A 36 -6.44 -0.23 10.62
C LYS A 36 -7.07 -1.47 9.95
N GLY A 37 -6.34 -2.15 9.06
CA GLY A 37 -6.76 -3.38 8.39
C GLY A 37 -7.67 -3.20 7.16
N LYS A 38 -8.05 -1.96 6.81
CA LYS A 38 -8.84 -1.70 5.59
C LYS A 38 -7.95 -1.67 4.35
N ILE A 39 -8.47 -2.22 3.24
CA ILE A 39 -7.84 -2.11 1.93
C ILE A 39 -8.14 -0.71 1.39
N ILE A 40 -7.09 0.01 1.01
CA ILE A 40 -7.18 1.38 0.49
C ILE A 40 -7.13 1.38 -1.04
N HIS A 41 -6.34 0.46 -1.58
CA HIS A 41 -6.15 0.34 -3.02
C HIS A 41 -5.89 -1.10 -3.41
N SER A 42 -6.45 -1.51 -4.55
CA SER A 42 -6.15 -2.77 -5.22
C SER A 42 -6.12 -2.49 -6.72
N GLY A 43 -4.96 -2.60 -7.34
CA GLY A 43 -4.77 -2.26 -8.75
C GLY A 43 -3.52 -2.91 -9.33
N LYS A 44 -3.26 -2.70 -10.62
CA LYS A 44 -2.06 -3.25 -11.29
C LYS A 44 -0.86 -2.30 -11.19
N ASP A 45 -1.10 -1.05 -10.78
CA ASP A 45 -0.12 0.02 -10.72
C ASP A 45 0.44 0.18 -9.31
N GLN A 46 1.74 -0.09 -9.15
CA GLN A 46 2.44 0.13 -7.88
C GLN A 46 2.42 1.60 -7.48
N ASP A 47 2.54 2.51 -8.45
CA ASP A 47 2.64 3.94 -8.21
C ASP A 47 1.33 4.51 -7.65
N LYS A 48 0.20 4.14 -8.26
CA LYS A 48 -1.14 4.47 -7.74
C LYS A 48 -1.39 3.89 -6.36
N ALA A 49 -0.95 2.66 -6.10
CA ALA A 49 -1.08 2.04 -4.78
C ALA A 49 -0.31 2.81 -3.69
N LYS A 50 0.92 3.26 -4.00
CA LYS A 50 1.72 4.10 -3.10
C LYS A 50 1.10 5.48 -2.91
N ALA A 51 0.63 6.11 -4.00
CA ALA A 51 -0.03 7.41 -3.96
C ALA A 51 -1.30 7.37 -3.10
N ALA A 52 -2.15 6.36 -3.26
CA ALA A 52 -3.35 6.15 -2.44
C ALA A 52 -3.02 5.98 -0.95
N CYS A 53 -1.91 5.30 -0.64
CA CYS A 53 -1.44 5.15 0.74
C CYS A 53 -0.91 6.46 1.34
N VAL A 54 -0.22 7.30 0.56
CA VAL A 54 0.19 8.66 0.96
C VAL A 54 -1.00 9.60 1.12
N GLU A 55 -1.98 9.53 0.21
CA GLU A 55 -3.20 10.33 0.26
C GLU A 55 -4.03 9.96 1.50
N HIS A 56 -4.25 8.67 1.75
CA HIS A 56 -4.98 8.21 2.93
C HIS A 56 -4.30 8.61 4.23
N LEU A 57 -2.96 8.56 4.27
CA LEU A 57 -2.19 9.03 5.41
C LEU A 57 -2.36 10.53 5.66
N ASN A 58 -2.20 11.36 4.63
CA ASN A 58 -2.42 12.79 4.75
C ASN A 58 -3.85 13.07 5.24
N ASN A 59 -4.84 12.37 4.70
CA ASN A 59 -6.23 12.53 5.12
C ASN A 59 -6.47 12.12 6.59
N GLN A 60 -5.76 11.09 7.11
CA GLN A 60 -5.83 10.76 8.54
C GLN A 60 -5.11 11.78 9.43
N LYS A 61 -3.99 12.37 8.99
CA LYS A 61 -3.28 13.39 9.78
C LYS A 61 -4.08 14.70 9.90
N VAL A 62 -4.89 15.03 8.90
CA VAL A 62 -5.74 16.23 8.92
C VAL A 62 -7.01 16.02 9.77
N ALA A 63 -7.40 14.77 10.03
CA ALA A 63 -8.56 14.43 10.84
C ALA A 63 -8.25 14.11 12.32
N ALA A 64 -7.00 14.35 12.76
CA ALA A 64 -6.52 14.06 14.12
C ALA A 64 -6.35 15.32 14.97
#